data_AF-Q5ZW26-F1
#
_entry.id   AF-Q5ZW26-F1
#
_cell.length_a   1.000
_cell.length_b   1.000
_cell.length_c   1.000
_cell.angle_alpha   90.00
_cell.angle_beta   90.00
_cell.angle_gamma   90.00
#
_symmetry.space_group_name_H-M   'P 1'
#
loop_
_entity.id
_entity.type
_entity.pdbx_description
1 polymer ?
#
loop_
_entity_poly.entity_id
_entity_poly.type
_entity_poly.pdbx_seq_one_letter_code
_entity_poly.pdbx_strand_id
1 'polypeptide(L)'
;MIDIKMPDFNRIEMAFTKHCMQSGWSSKYNFPCCPKEIEENSLETYFNNLKVGSVFAFNDHSPNLIILKVAQGENNSSILVMCEREGTLCEWEGFLPWSIIEITFENKLFVHSNLGSYFEKNDADKHFA
;
A
#
# COMPACT_ATOMS: atom_id res chain seq x y z
N MET A 1 -0.82 33.47 4.66
CA MET A 1 -1.90 32.47 4.74
C MET A 1 -1.29 31.19 4.22
N ILE A 2 -1.06 30.18 5.08
CA ILE A 2 -0.55 28.89 4.63
C ILE A 2 -1.77 28.15 4.10
N ASP A 3 -1.85 27.96 2.79
CA ASP A 3 -2.83 27.06 2.20
C ASP A 3 -2.50 25.64 2.65
N ILE A 4 -3.13 25.21 3.74
CA ILE A 4 -3.16 23.80 4.10
C ILE A 4 -4.06 23.15 3.05
N LYS A 5 -3.46 22.64 1.97
CA LYS A 5 -4.16 21.76 1.04
C LYS A 5 -4.64 20.55 1.83
N MET A 6 -5.94 20.47 2.05
CA MET A 6 -6.57 19.25 2.53
C MET A 6 -6.20 18.11 1.58
N PRO A 7 -5.80 16.94 2.08
CA PRO A 7 -5.49 15.81 1.22
C PRO A 7 -6.75 15.44 0.42
N ASP A 8 -6.62 15.42 -0.90
CA ASP A 8 -7.64 14.88 -1.79
C ASP A 8 -7.56 13.36 -1.70
N PHE A 9 -8.48 12.76 -0.94
CA PHE A 9 -8.55 11.31 -0.77
C PHE A 9 -8.95 10.57 -2.06
N ASN A 10 -9.39 11.28 -3.10
CA ASN A 10 -9.61 10.72 -4.45
C ASN A 10 -8.41 10.91 -5.38
N ARG A 11 -7.26 11.36 -4.86
CA ARG A 11 -6.04 11.56 -5.64
C ARG A 11 -5.52 10.23 -6.15
N ILE A 12 -5.60 10.05 -7.46
CA ILE A 12 -4.91 9.00 -8.20
C ILE A 12 -3.68 9.63 -8.88
N GLU A 13 -2.50 9.07 -8.65
CA GLU A 13 -1.27 9.57 -9.26
C GLU A 13 -0.22 8.47 -9.49
N MET A 14 0.79 8.79 -10.29
CA MET A 14 1.98 7.93 -10.44
C MET A 14 2.79 7.92 -9.14
N ALA A 15 3.20 6.72 -8.73
CA ALA A 15 4.13 6.49 -7.64
C ALA A 15 5.58 6.82 -8.06
N PHE A 16 6.53 6.71 -7.13
CA PHE A 16 7.96 6.80 -7.48
C PHE A 16 8.46 5.55 -8.20
N THR A 17 7.84 4.40 -7.94
CA THR A 17 8.15 3.15 -8.64
C THR A 17 7.57 3.15 -10.05
N LYS A 18 8.39 2.78 -11.02
CA LYS A 18 7.99 2.65 -12.43
C LYS A 18 6.82 1.68 -12.57
N HIS A 19 5.90 1.97 -13.48
CA HIS A 19 4.69 1.17 -13.72
C HIS A 19 3.73 1.07 -12.52
N CYS A 20 3.88 1.91 -11.49
CA CYS A 20 2.98 1.94 -10.35
C CYS A 20 2.17 3.24 -10.31
N MET A 21 0.87 3.09 -10.07
CA MET A 21 -0.03 4.14 -9.63
C MET A 21 -0.39 3.91 -8.17
N GLN A 22 -0.89 4.97 -7.54
CA GLN A 22 -1.33 4.97 -6.16
C GLN A 22 -2.59 5.83 -6.00
N SER A 23 -3.52 5.36 -5.18
CA SER A 23 -4.79 6.04 -4.86
C SER A 23 -5.02 6.09 -3.35
N GLY A 24 -5.51 7.20 -2.82
CA GLY A 24 -5.83 7.34 -1.38
C GLY A 24 -4.61 7.56 -0.47
N TRP A 25 -3.46 7.96 -1.03
CA TRP A 25 -2.23 8.21 -0.26
C TRP A 25 -1.98 9.69 -0.03
N SER A 26 -1.44 10.04 1.14
CA SER A 26 -1.08 11.43 1.50
C SER A 26 0.21 11.93 0.83
N SER A 27 1.00 11.04 0.24
CA SER A 27 2.29 11.32 -0.40
C SER A 27 2.63 10.24 -1.41
N LYS A 28 3.64 10.47 -2.26
CA LYS A 28 4.16 9.45 -3.19
C LYS A 28 5.04 8.44 -2.46
N TYR A 29 4.95 7.17 -2.87
CA TYR A 29 5.71 6.07 -2.28
C TYR A 29 6.53 5.30 -3.33
N ASN A 30 7.55 4.61 -2.85
CA ASN A 30 8.23 3.53 -3.55
C ASN A 30 7.65 2.19 -3.10
N PHE A 31 7.49 1.25 -4.03
CA PHE A 31 7.00 -0.12 -3.83
C PHE A 31 8.10 -1.13 -4.19
N PRO A 32 9.06 -1.44 -3.29
CA PRO A 32 10.25 -2.23 -3.61
C PRO A 32 9.97 -3.70 -4.00
N CYS A 33 8.82 -4.26 -3.59
CA CYS A 33 8.41 -5.61 -3.98
C CYS A 33 7.77 -5.68 -5.38
N CYS A 34 7.47 -4.53 -6.00
CA CYS A 34 6.82 -4.50 -7.30
C CYS A 34 7.71 -5.12 -8.39
N PRO A 35 7.15 -5.97 -9.27
CA PRO A 35 7.87 -6.49 -10.43
C PRO A 35 8.48 -5.37 -11.29
N LYS A 36 9.74 -5.56 -11.70
CA LYS A 36 10.46 -4.57 -12.51
C LYS A 36 9.99 -4.55 -13.97
N GLU A 37 9.60 -5.71 -14.47
CA GLU A 37 9.13 -5.90 -15.84
C GLU A 37 7.65 -6.29 -15.82
N ILE A 38 6.94 -5.88 -16.87
CA ILE A 38 5.52 -6.19 -17.07
C ILE A 38 5.40 -7.37 -18.01
N GLU A 39 4.89 -8.49 -17.50
CA GLU A 39 4.78 -9.78 -18.20
C GLU A 39 3.35 -10.34 -18.13
N GLU A 40 3.10 -11.41 -18.89
CA GLU A 40 1.90 -12.23 -18.72
C GLU A 40 1.90 -12.78 -17.27
N ASN A 41 0.81 -12.57 -16.51
CA ASN A 41 0.69 -12.87 -15.07
C ASN A 41 1.44 -11.91 -14.11
N SER A 42 1.65 -10.66 -14.52
CA SER A 42 2.26 -9.59 -13.69
C SER A 42 1.75 -9.53 -12.23
N LEU A 43 0.45 -9.71 -12.00
CA LEU A 43 -0.12 -9.66 -10.65
C LEU A 43 0.21 -10.92 -9.82
N GLU A 44 0.27 -12.09 -10.43
CA GLU A 44 0.73 -13.31 -9.76
C GLU A 44 2.22 -13.22 -9.40
N THR A 45 3.05 -12.69 -10.31
CA THR A 45 4.46 -12.41 -10.01
C THR A 45 4.59 -11.44 -8.84
N TYR A 46 3.76 -10.39 -8.79
CA TYR A 46 3.78 -9.45 -7.67
C TYR A 46 3.37 -10.14 -6.36
N PHE A 47 2.30 -10.94 -6.36
CA PHE A 47 1.88 -11.73 -5.20
C PHE A 47 3.02 -12.59 -4.66
N ASN A 48 3.77 -13.25 -5.54
CA ASN A 48 4.91 -14.07 -5.17
C ASN A 48 6.11 -13.28 -4.60
N ASN A 49 6.27 -12.00 -4.95
CA ASN A 49 7.31 -11.13 -4.40
C ASN A 49 6.98 -10.59 -3.01
N LEU A 50 5.70 -10.53 -2.64
CA LEU A 50 5.26 -10.01 -1.34
C LEU A 50 5.54 -11.04 -0.24
N LYS A 51 6.38 -10.68 0.73
CA LYS A 51 6.75 -11.53 1.87
C LYS A 51 6.49 -10.81 3.18
N VAL A 52 5.82 -11.49 4.11
CA VAL A 52 5.61 -11.00 5.48
C VAL A 52 6.96 -10.60 6.10
N GLY A 53 7.01 -9.44 6.76
CA GLY A 53 8.20 -8.83 7.33
C GLY A 53 9.02 -7.98 6.36
N SER A 54 8.72 -7.97 5.06
CA SER A 54 9.39 -7.10 4.09
C SER A 54 8.79 -5.69 4.08
N VAL A 55 9.57 -4.70 3.66
CA VAL A 55 9.07 -3.35 3.37
C VAL A 55 8.13 -3.40 2.17
N PHE A 56 6.86 -3.09 2.38
CA PHE A 56 5.86 -2.93 1.34
C PHE A 56 6.02 -1.62 0.58
N ALA A 57 6.14 -0.52 1.32
CA ALA A 57 6.20 0.82 0.78
C ALA A 57 7.01 1.74 1.69
N PHE A 58 7.73 2.69 1.08
CA PHE A 58 8.50 3.70 1.81
C PHE A 58 8.57 5.04 1.06
N ASN A 59 8.88 6.10 1.80
CA ASN A 59 9.26 7.42 1.30
C ASN A 59 10.11 8.16 2.35
N ASP A 60 10.50 9.39 2.06
CA ASP A 60 11.35 10.19 2.96
C ASP A 60 10.57 10.94 4.06
N HIS A 61 9.25 10.77 4.13
CA HIS A 61 8.35 11.61 4.94
C HIS A 61 7.48 10.83 5.94
N SER A 62 7.50 9.50 5.90
CA SER A 62 6.66 8.65 6.74
C SER A 62 7.38 7.36 7.09
N PRO A 63 7.05 6.74 8.24
CA PRO A 63 7.58 5.43 8.59
C PRO A 63 7.28 4.39 7.51
N ASN A 64 8.22 3.46 7.33
CA ASN A 64 8.07 2.34 6.39
C ASN A 64 6.82 1.54 6.70
N LEU A 65 6.16 1.03 5.66
CA LEU A 65 5.10 0.04 5.79
C LEU A 65 5.71 -1.35 5.67
N ILE A 66 5.54 -2.18 6.69
CA ILE A 66 6.04 -3.56 6.78
C ILE A 66 4.88 -4.53 6.60
N ILE A 67 5.04 -5.52 5.73
CA ILE A 67 3.98 -6.50 5.41
C ILE A 67 3.69 -7.38 6.61
N LEU A 68 2.43 -7.43 7.04
CA LEU A 68 1.92 -8.35 8.05
C LEU A 68 1.15 -9.53 7.45
N LYS A 69 0.30 -9.25 6.45
CA LYS A 69 -0.53 -10.26 5.78
C LYS A 69 -0.64 -9.95 4.31
N VAL A 70 -0.78 -11.01 3.52
CA VAL A 70 -1.05 -10.93 2.08
C VAL A 70 -2.14 -11.93 1.77
N ALA A 71 -3.15 -11.53 0.99
CA ALA A 71 -4.19 -12.39 0.48
C ALA A 71 -4.37 -12.13 -1.02
N GLN A 72 -4.70 -13.17 -1.77
CA GLN A 72 -4.99 -13.06 -3.20
C GLN A 72 -6.50 -13.06 -3.40
N GLY A 73 -7.00 -12.10 -4.17
CA GLY A 73 -8.40 -12.04 -4.57
C GLY A 73 -8.76 -13.19 -5.52
N GLU A 74 -10.06 -13.43 -5.69
CA GLU A 74 -10.57 -14.49 -6.57
C GLU A 74 -10.02 -14.34 -8.00
N ASN A 75 -9.65 -15.47 -8.62
CA ASN A 75 -9.13 -15.54 -9.98
C ASN A 75 -7.92 -14.62 -10.25
N ASN A 76 -7.09 -14.34 -9.23
CA ASN A 76 -5.94 -13.45 -9.33
C ASN A 76 -6.30 -12.04 -9.79
N SER A 77 -7.48 -11.53 -9.41
CA SER A 77 -7.98 -10.20 -9.81
C SER A 77 -7.35 -9.05 -9.01
N SER A 78 -7.03 -9.29 -7.74
CA SER A 78 -6.37 -8.32 -6.87
C SER A 78 -5.48 -8.99 -5.82
N ILE A 79 -4.67 -8.20 -5.13
CA ILE A 79 -3.92 -8.62 -3.94
C ILE A 79 -4.28 -7.67 -2.80
N LEU A 80 -4.61 -8.21 -1.65
CA LEU A 80 -4.81 -7.44 -0.42
C LEU A 80 -3.57 -7.56 0.45
N VAL A 81 -3.04 -6.44 0.92
CA VAL A 81 -1.87 -6.36 1.80
C VAL A 81 -2.21 -5.59 3.05
N MET A 82 -2.01 -6.21 4.22
CA MET A 82 -2.02 -5.50 5.50
C MET A 82 -0.59 -5.18 5.87
N CYS A 83 -0.34 -3.93 6.24
CA CYS A 83 0.95 -3.48 6.72
C CYS A 83 0.84 -2.90 8.13
N GLU A 84 1.96 -2.96 8.87
CA GLU A 84 2.20 -2.11 10.03
C GLU A 84 3.24 -1.04 9.72
N ARG A 85 3.16 0.10 10.41
CA ARG A 85 4.19 1.13 10.35
C ARG A 85 5.36 0.78 11.26
N GLU A 86 6.54 0.74 10.66
CA GLU A 86 7.79 0.50 11.38
C GLU A 86 7.98 1.50 12.52
N GLY A 87 8.47 1.03 13.67
CA GLY A 87 8.85 1.88 14.80
C GLY A 87 7.69 2.58 15.52
N THR A 88 6.43 2.36 15.11
CA THR A 88 5.28 3.05 15.68
C THR A 88 4.43 2.10 16.52
N LEU A 89 4.68 2.02 17.83
CA LEU A 89 3.77 1.36 18.80
C LEU A 89 2.60 2.28 19.22
N CYS A 90 2.13 3.12 18.30
CA CYS A 90 1.05 4.10 18.45
C CYS A 90 1.35 5.41 19.22
N GLU A 91 0.61 6.44 18.77
CA GLU A 91 0.20 7.68 19.45
C GLU A 91 0.98 8.98 19.21
N TRP A 92 2.24 8.99 18.79
CA TRP A 92 3.02 10.25 18.81
C TRP A 92 3.27 10.97 17.47
N GLU A 93 3.05 10.34 16.31
CA GLU A 93 3.46 10.93 15.02
C GLU A 93 2.33 11.19 14.00
N GLY A 94 1.06 11.11 14.41
CA GLY A 94 -0.08 11.42 13.52
C GLY A 94 -0.34 10.39 12.42
N PHE A 95 0.34 9.24 12.48
CA PHE A 95 0.10 8.10 11.60
C PHE A 95 -0.65 6.99 12.34
N LEU A 96 -1.68 6.45 11.69
CA LEU A 96 -2.32 5.23 12.15
C LEU A 96 -1.42 4.02 11.86
N PRO A 97 -1.23 3.11 12.84
CA PRO A 97 -0.24 2.03 12.81
C PRO A 97 -0.49 0.98 11.72
N TRP A 98 -1.75 0.63 11.45
CA TRP A 98 -2.11 -0.43 10.50
C TRP A 98 -2.73 0.16 9.25
N SER A 99 -2.34 -0.34 8.07
CA SER A 99 -2.88 0.08 6.78
C SER A 99 -3.27 -1.13 5.94
N ILE A 100 -4.36 -1.01 5.18
CA ILE A 100 -4.81 -2.02 4.22
C ILE A 100 -4.71 -1.43 2.81
N ILE A 101 -4.11 -2.18 1.91
CA ILE A 101 -3.86 -1.78 0.54
C ILE A 101 -4.35 -2.88 -0.39
N GLU A 102 -5.09 -2.49 -1.42
CA GLU A 102 -5.39 -3.35 -2.56
C GLU A 102 -4.46 -3.04 -3.73
N ILE A 103 -4.02 -4.09 -4.41
CA ILE A 103 -3.23 -3.99 -5.63
C ILE A 103 -4.02 -4.62 -6.77
N THR A 104 -4.32 -3.82 -7.80
CA THR A 104 -4.85 -4.31 -9.08
C THR A 104 -3.84 -4.10 -10.19
N PHE A 105 -4.05 -4.78 -11.32
CA PHE A 105 -3.22 -4.60 -12.52
C PHE A 105 -4.09 -4.21 -13.71
N GLU A 106 -4.00 -2.95 -14.11
CA GLU A 106 -4.87 -2.34 -15.11
C GLU A 106 -4.06 -1.49 -16.08
N ASN A 107 -4.33 -1.58 -17.38
CA ASN A 107 -3.65 -0.77 -18.41
C ASN A 107 -2.10 -0.78 -18.32
N LYS A 108 -1.52 -1.95 -17.98
CA LYS A 108 -0.08 -2.16 -17.76
C LYS A 108 0.51 -1.39 -16.57
N LEU A 109 -0.32 -1.07 -15.57
CA LEU A 109 0.07 -0.40 -14.34
C LEU A 109 -0.41 -1.20 -13.13
N PHE A 110 0.43 -1.28 -12.11
CA PHE A 110 0.03 -1.74 -10.78
C PHE A 110 -0.58 -0.59 -10.00
N VAL A 111 -1.85 -0.69 -9.64
CA VAL A 111 -2.56 0.35 -8.90
C VAL A 111 -2.60 -0.03 -7.42
N HIS A 112 -1.97 0.77 -6.57
CA HIS A 112 -1.95 0.56 -5.12
C HIS A 112 -2.98 1.48 -4.46
N SER A 113 -4.14 0.93 -4.12
CA SER A 113 -5.24 1.64 -3.50
C SER A 113 -5.16 1.50 -1.99
N ASN A 114 -4.89 2.60 -1.27
CA ASN A 114 -4.98 2.62 0.18
C ASN A 114 -6.45 2.60 0.58
N LEU A 115 -6.92 1.48 1.13
CA LEU A 115 -8.32 1.28 1.51
C LEU A 115 -8.63 1.89 2.88
N GLY A 116 -7.60 2.18 3.69
CA GLY A 116 -7.77 2.75 5.01
C GLY A 116 -6.58 2.48 5.92
N SER A 117 -6.54 3.22 7.02
CA SER A 117 -5.63 2.97 8.13
C SER A 117 -6.39 2.95 9.45
N TYR A 118 -5.90 2.17 10.42
CA TYR A 118 -6.64 1.78 11.60
C TYR A 118 -5.80 1.99 12.86
N PHE A 119 -6.44 2.47 13.92
CA PHE A 119 -5.80 2.64 15.23
C PHE A 119 -5.70 1.34 16.01
N GLU A 120 -6.62 0.40 15.81
CA GLU A 120 -6.62 -0.90 16.48
C GLU A 120 -6.38 -2.03 15.48
N LYS A 121 -5.50 -2.97 15.84
CA LYS A 121 -5.19 -4.11 14.96
C LYS A 121 -6.42 -4.98 14.70
N ASN A 122 -7.27 -5.14 15.71
CA ASN A 122 -8.50 -5.92 15.59
C ASN A 122 -9.46 -5.32 14.54
N ASP A 123 -9.50 -4.00 14.42
CA ASP A 123 -10.33 -3.36 13.41
C ASP A 123 -9.72 -3.50 12.01
N ALA A 124 -8.40 -3.41 11.87
CA ALA A 124 -7.73 -3.76 10.62
C ALA A 124 -8.00 -5.23 10.23
N ASP A 125 -7.92 -6.16 11.18
CA ASP A 125 -8.16 -7.58 10.94
C ASP A 125 -9.60 -7.86 10.45
N LYS A 126 -10.61 -7.14 10.95
CA LYS A 126 -12.00 -7.25 10.46
C LYS A 126 -12.17 -6.77 9.01
N HIS A 127 -11.41 -5.75 8.60
CA HIS A 127 -11.49 -5.18 7.25
C HIS A 127 -10.59 -5.89 6.23
N PHE A 128 -9.70 -6.78 6.70
CA PHE A 128 -8.84 -7.61 5.86
C PHE A 128 -9.47 -8.98 5.53
N ALA A 129 -10.69 -9.25 6.02
CA ALA A 129 -11.37 -10.53 5.91
C ALA A 129 -12.09 -10.72 4.56
#